data_AF-Q3MAY1-F1
#
_entry.id   AF-Q3MAY1-F1
#
_cell.length_a   1.000
_cell.length_b   1.000
_cell.length_c   1.000
_cell.angle_alpha   90.00
_cell.angle_beta   90.00
_cell.angle_gamma   90.00
#
_symmetry.space_group_name_H-M   'P 1'
#
loop_
_entity.id
_entity.type
_entity.pdbx_description
1 polymer ?
#
loop_
_entity_poly.entity_id
_entity_poly.type
_entity_poly.pdbx_seq_one_letter_code
_entity_poly.pdbx_strand_id
1 'polypeptide(L)'
;MTQALTKLLTFNEFSEWYPNDGKCYELHQGVVVEMPPPSGQHEKVVGFIARKITVEFDRLNLPYTIPKTTLIKTPAGESAYSPDVLLLNLDNLKNEPLFQKQSTVSQAASVPLVVEVVSTNWRDDYYNKFRDYEELGIPEYWIADYAALGARKFIGNPKQPTIFVCELVEGEYQMTAFQGNRAIASPSFPQLNLTAQQVFDAAN
;
A
#
# COMPACT_ATOMS: atom_id res chain seq x y z
N MET A 1 15.36 29.44 11.13
CA MET A 1 15.87 28.16 11.65
C MET A 1 16.54 27.44 10.50
N THR A 2 17.84 27.22 10.58
CA THR A 2 18.62 26.45 9.60
C THR A 2 18.19 24.98 9.71
N GLN A 3 17.44 24.50 8.73
CA GLN A 3 17.11 23.07 8.62
C GLN A 3 18.43 22.33 8.41
N ALA A 4 18.79 21.45 9.35
CA ALA A 4 19.93 20.55 9.16
C ALA A 4 19.66 19.75 7.89
N LEU A 5 20.63 19.67 6.96
CA LEU A 5 20.54 18.81 5.80
C LEU A 5 20.31 17.37 6.29
N THR A 6 19.11 16.86 6.08
CA THR A 6 18.80 15.45 6.29
C THR A 6 19.75 14.65 5.41
N LYS A 7 20.59 13.80 6.01
CA LYS A 7 21.47 12.91 5.23
C LYS A 7 20.57 12.00 4.39
N LEU A 8 20.67 12.12 3.07
CA LEU A 8 20.01 11.20 2.14
C LEU A 8 20.76 9.87 2.20
N LEU A 9 20.02 8.78 2.40
CA LEU A 9 20.52 7.41 2.42
C LEU A 9 20.16 6.69 1.14
N THR A 10 21.06 5.83 0.69
CA THR A 10 20.70 4.74 -0.23
C THR A 10 19.87 3.68 0.48
N PHE A 11 19.14 2.85 -0.26
CA PHE A 11 18.41 1.72 0.33
C PHE A 11 19.34 0.78 1.12
N ASN A 12 20.57 0.56 0.63
CA ASN A 12 21.52 -0.30 1.33
C ASN A 12 21.96 0.29 2.68
N GLU A 13 22.23 1.59 2.74
CA GLU A 13 22.53 2.27 4.01
C GLU A 13 21.34 2.22 4.97
N PHE A 14 20.11 2.41 4.46
CA PHE A 14 18.88 2.27 5.24
C PHE A 14 18.68 0.85 5.78
N SER A 15 18.90 -0.17 4.93
CA SER A 15 18.84 -1.59 5.30
C SER A 15 19.80 -1.94 6.43
N GLU A 16 21.03 -1.42 6.37
CA GLU A 16 22.05 -1.63 7.40
C GLU A 16 21.76 -0.85 8.69
N TRP A 17 21.13 0.32 8.56
CA TRP A 17 20.75 1.17 9.70
C TRP A 17 19.48 0.67 10.42
N TYR A 18 18.56 -0.01 9.73
CA TYR A 18 17.21 -0.32 10.22
C TYR A 18 17.25 -0.93 11.65
N PRO A 19 16.76 -0.22 12.68
CA PRO A 19 16.90 -0.64 14.06
C PRO A 19 15.95 -1.77 14.42
N ASN A 20 16.37 -2.66 15.32
CA ASN A 20 15.51 -3.70 15.90
C ASN A 20 14.84 -3.22 17.19
N ASP A 21 14.10 -2.12 17.11
CA ASP A 21 13.37 -1.51 18.24
C ASP A 21 11.85 -1.75 18.17
N GLY A 22 11.41 -2.52 17.17
CA GLY A 22 10.01 -2.87 16.96
C GLY A 22 9.17 -1.81 16.26
N LYS A 23 9.77 -0.70 15.81
CA LYS A 23 9.08 0.35 15.06
C LYS A 23 9.14 0.10 13.55
N CYS A 24 8.24 0.78 12.84
CA CYS A 24 8.19 0.77 11.38
C CYS A 24 8.88 2.01 10.82
N TYR A 25 9.81 1.80 9.89
CA TYR A 25 10.49 2.86 9.17
C TYR A 25 10.32 2.68 7.67
N GLU A 26 10.04 3.77 6.98
CA GLU A 26 10.04 3.84 5.52
C GLU A 26 11.21 4.71 5.04
N LEU A 27 11.61 4.54 3.79
CA LEU A 27 12.57 5.39 3.11
C LEU A 27 11.84 6.17 2.02
N HIS A 28 11.84 7.48 2.11
CA HIS A 28 11.13 8.38 1.20
C HIS A 28 12.15 9.24 0.47
N GLN A 29 12.46 8.91 -0.78
CA GLN A 29 13.48 9.62 -1.56
C GLN A 29 14.83 9.76 -0.81
N GLY A 30 15.25 8.69 -0.13
CA GLY A 30 16.46 8.66 0.70
C GLY A 30 16.32 9.28 2.10
N VAL A 31 15.13 9.80 2.47
CA VAL A 31 14.85 10.31 3.82
C VAL A 31 14.18 9.21 4.65
N VAL A 32 14.75 8.89 5.80
CA VAL A 32 14.13 7.96 6.75
C VAL A 32 12.92 8.61 7.42
N VAL A 33 11.79 7.91 7.39
CA VAL A 33 10.54 8.33 8.03
C VAL A 33 10.12 7.26 9.04
N GLU A 34 9.99 7.64 10.31
CA GLU A 34 9.36 6.78 11.33
C GLU A 34 7.85 6.82 11.15
N MET A 35 7.23 5.66 10.97
CA MET A 35 5.78 5.56 10.86
C MET A 35 5.15 5.58 12.25
N PRO A 36 4.24 6.53 12.55
CA PRO A 36 3.57 6.57 13.83
C PRO A 36 2.68 5.33 14.00
N PRO A 37 2.47 4.85 15.24
CA PRO A 37 1.51 3.79 15.49
C PRO A 37 0.12 4.15 14.92
N PRO A 38 -0.51 3.25 14.15
CA PRO A 38 -1.83 3.51 13.58
C PRO A 38 -2.90 3.59 14.66
N SER A 39 -4.02 4.24 14.32
CA SER A 39 -5.19 4.25 15.20
C SER A 39 -5.88 2.88 15.21
N GLY A 40 -6.62 2.55 16.27
CA GLY A 40 -7.38 1.31 16.32
C GLY A 40 -8.43 1.18 15.21
N GLN A 41 -8.98 2.30 14.72
CA GLN A 41 -9.92 2.28 13.60
C GLN A 41 -9.23 1.92 12.28
N HIS A 42 -8.03 2.47 12.06
CA HIS A 42 -7.19 2.15 10.90
C HIS A 42 -6.82 0.66 10.92
N GLU A 43 -6.35 0.14 12.05
CA GLU A 43 -6.03 -1.29 12.24
C GLU A 43 -7.24 -2.22 11.95
N LYS A 44 -8.45 -1.85 12.40
CA LYS A 44 -9.65 -2.64 12.09
C LYS A 44 -9.92 -2.70 10.58
N VAL A 45 -9.76 -1.57 9.87
CA VAL A 45 -9.94 -1.49 8.41
C VAL A 45 -8.87 -2.32 7.68
N VAL A 46 -7.60 -2.19 8.06
CA VAL A 46 -6.48 -2.99 7.53
C VAL A 46 -6.76 -4.48 7.72
N GLY A 47 -7.06 -4.91 8.95
CA GLY A 47 -7.35 -6.31 9.26
C GLY A 47 -8.57 -6.85 8.52
N PHE A 48 -9.61 -6.03 8.32
CA PHE A 48 -10.78 -6.42 7.56
C PHE A 48 -10.46 -6.63 6.07
N ILE A 49 -9.75 -5.69 5.44
CA ILE A 49 -9.35 -5.79 4.03
C ILE A 49 -8.42 -7.00 3.84
N ALA A 50 -7.39 -7.14 4.68
CA ALA A 50 -6.46 -8.26 4.64
C ALA A 50 -7.20 -9.60 4.73
N ARG A 51 -8.13 -9.75 5.69
CA ARG A 51 -8.96 -10.96 5.81
C ARG A 51 -9.76 -11.25 4.54
N LYS A 52 -10.37 -10.24 3.91
CA LYS A 52 -11.17 -10.42 2.69
C LYS A 52 -10.30 -10.88 1.52
N ILE A 53 -9.14 -10.26 1.35
CA ILE A 53 -8.15 -10.65 0.33
C ILE A 53 -7.63 -12.07 0.58
N THR A 54 -7.32 -12.43 1.83
CA THR A 54 -6.89 -13.79 2.22
C THR A 54 -7.91 -14.84 1.83
N VAL A 55 -9.19 -14.62 2.16
CA VAL A 55 -10.26 -15.55 1.80
C VAL A 55 -10.33 -15.75 0.28
N GLU A 56 -10.13 -14.70 -0.52
CA GLU A 56 -10.17 -14.83 -1.98
C GLU A 56 -8.96 -15.55 -2.56
N PHE A 57 -7.73 -15.22 -2.16
CA PHE A 57 -6.57 -15.93 -2.71
C PHE A 57 -6.50 -17.38 -2.24
N ASP A 58 -6.96 -17.69 -1.02
CA ASP A 58 -7.06 -19.07 -0.53
C ASP A 58 -8.11 -19.85 -1.32
N ARG A 59 -9.29 -19.26 -1.57
CA ARG A 59 -10.35 -19.88 -2.38
C ARG A 59 -9.88 -20.19 -3.81
N LEU A 60 -9.04 -19.32 -4.38
CA LEU A 60 -8.46 -19.48 -5.71
C LEU A 60 -7.20 -20.36 -5.71
N ASN A 61 -6.72 -20.81 -4.55
CA ASN A 61 -5.49 -21.57 -4.38
C ASN A 61 -4.27 -20.88 -5.05
N LEU A 62 -4.19 -19.55 -4.89
CA LEU A 62 -3.08 -18.75 -5.42
C LEU A 62 -1.91 -18.80 -4.42
N PRO A 63 -0.65 -18.81 -4.91
CA PRO A 63 0.54 -18.91 -4.07
C PRO A 63 0.89 -17.55 -3.46
N TYR A 64 -0.08 -16.90 -2.83
CA TYR A 64 0.04 -15.56 -2.29
C TYR A 64 0.09 -15.58 -0.76
N THR A 65 0.65 -14.52 -0.19
CA THR A 65 0.61 -14.27 1.26
C THR A 65 0.52 -12.77 1.54
N ILE A 66 0.18 -12.41 2.78
CA ILE A 66 0.22 -11.01 3.25
C ILE A 66 1.24 -10.93 4.38
N PRO A 67 2.49 -10.53 4.08
CA PRO A 67 3.51 -10.36 5.10
C PRO A 67 3.27 -9.08 5.90
N LYS A 68 3.68 -9.10 7.18
CA LYS A 68 3.50 -7.94 8.07
C LYS A 68 4.51 -6.81 7.83
N THR A 69 5.74 -7.15 7.43
CA THR A 69 6.89 -6.24 7.50
C THR A 69 7.71 -6.21 6.21
N THR A 70 7.13 -6.64 5.09
CA THR A 70 7.84 -6.63 3.81
C THR A 70 7.83 -5.23 3.23
N LEU A 71 9.01 -4.73 2.83
CA LEU A 71 9.14 -3.46 2.13
C LEU A 71 9.00 -3.63 0.62
N ILE A 72 8.45 -2.63 -0.04
CA ILE A 72 8.53 -2.47 -1.50
C ILE A 72 9.58 -1.40 -1.78
N LYS A 73 10.72 -1.79 -2.35
CA LYS A 73 11.71 -0.85 -2.88
C LYS A 73 11.27 -0.40 -4.27
N THR A 74 11.05 0.90 -4.45
CA THR A 74 10.64 1.48 -5.73
C THR A 74 11.87 2.05 -6.46
N PRO A 75 11.82 2.16 -7.80
CA PRO A 75 12.97 2.65 -8.58
C PRO A 75 13.24 4.15 -8.36
N ALA A 76 12.23 4.91 -7.94
CA ALA A 76 12.33 6.35 -7.73
C ALA A 76 13.06 6.69 -6.41
N GLY A 77 14.15 7.45 -6.51
CA GLY A 77 14.72 8.19 -5.39
C GLY A 77 15.27 7.38 -4.21
N GLU A 78 15.52 6.07 -4.36
CA GLU A 78 15.81 5.18 -3.21
C GLU A 78 14.65 5.12 -2.21
N SER A 79 13.40 5.12 -2.69
CA SER A 79 12.24 4.91 -1.81
C SER A 79 12.04 3.43 -1.46
N ALA A 80 11.57 3.17 -0.25
CA ALA A 80 11.12 1.88 0.22
C ALA A 80 9.94 2.04 1.20
N TYR A 81 8.79 1.49 0.82
CA TYR A 81 7.54 1.64 1.57
C TYR A 81 7.15 0.35 2.29
N SER A 82 6.45 0.49 3.42
CA SER A 82 5.85 -0.62 4.18
C SER A 82 4.34 -0.50 4.06
N PRO A 83 3.71 -1.16 3.06
CA PRO A 83 2.29 -0.99 2.83
C PRO A 83 1.42 -1.57 3.94
N ASP A 84 0.23 -1.01 4.13
CA ASP A 84 -0.75 -1.53 5.12
C ASP A 84 -1.22 -2.95 4.78
N VAL A 85 -1.52 -3.22 3.50
CA VAL A 85 -1.73 -4.58 2.99
C VAL A 85 -0.94 -4.78 1.71
N LEU A 86 0.03 -5.67 1.78
CA LEU A 86 0.82 -6.13 0.64
C LEU A 86 0.40 -7.55 0.29
N LEU A 87 -0.17 -7.77 -0.90
CA LEU A 87 -0.32 -9.11 -1.45
C LEU A 87 1.01 -9.50 -2.12
N LEU A 88 1.64 -10.55 -1.63
CA LEU A 88 2.96 -11.00 -2.08
C LEU A 88 2.85 -12.31 -2.86
N ASN A 89 3.40 -12.35 -4.08
CA ASN A 89 3.47 -13.55 -4.91
C ASN A 89 4.70 -14.40 -4.59
N LEU A 90 4.50 -15.54 -3.95
CA LEU A 90 5.59 -16.42 -3.49
C LEU A 90 6.41 -17.01 -4.64
N ASP A 91 5.79 -17.27 -5.79
CA ASP A 91 6.44 -17.90 -6.93
C ASP A 91 7.52 -17.01 -7.58
N ASN A 92 7.41 -15.69 -7.42
CA ASN A 92 8.37 -14.73 -7.95
C ASN A 92 9.55 -14.43 -7.00
N LEU A 93 9.50 -14.87 -5.73
CA LEU A 93 10.50 -14.48 -4.73
C LEU A 93 11.93 -14.93 -5.04
N LYS A 94 12.11 -15.97 -5.86
CA LYS A 94 13.41 -16.38 -6.39
C LYS A 94 14.11 -15.28 -7.21
N ASN A 95 13.34 -14.33 -7.74
CA ASN A 95 13.83 -13.19 -8.51
C ASN A 95 14.06 -11.94 -7.65
N GLU A 96 13.84 -12.01 -6.34
CA GLU A 96 14.00 -10.90 -5.40
C GLU A 96 15.27 -11.10 -4.55
N PRO A 97 16.44 -10.60 -4.99
CA PRO A 97 17.70 -10.84 -4.29
C PRO A 97 17.74 -10.24 -2.88
N LEU A 98 16.96 -9.17 -2.65
CA LEU A 98 16.87 -8.53 -1.33
C LEU A 98 16.10 -9.40 -0.34
N PHE A 99 15.06 -10.13 -0.79
CA PHE A 99 14.12 -10.85 0.07
C PHE A 99 14.77 -11.83 1.05
N GLN A 100 15.82 -12.53 0.61
CA GLN A 100 16.55 -13.49 1.45
C GLN A 100 17.33 -12.82 2.59
N LYS A 101 17.86 -11.61 2.37
CA LYS A 101 18.63 -10.86 3.36
C LYS A 101 17.71 -10.04 4.26
N GLN A 102 16.68 -9.45 3.68
CA GLN A 102 15.70 -8.59 4.33
C GLN A 102 14.39 -8.76 3.59
N SER A 103 13.26 -8.83 4.30
CA SER A 103 11.95 -8.95 3.66
C SER A 103 11.64 -7.71 2.81
N THR A 104 12.10 -7.70 1.56
CA THR A 104 12.01 -6.57 0.64
C THR A 104 11.92 -7.08 -0.78
N VAL A 105 11.00 -6.51 -1.54
CA VAL A 105 10.77 -6.81 -2.95
C VAL A 105 10.88 -5.55 -3.80
N SER A 106 11.20 -5.73 -5.07
CA SER A 106 11.53 -4.64 -6.00
C SER A 106 11.04 -4.88 -7.43
N GLN A 107 10.35 -6.00 -7.68
CA GLN A 107 9.71 -6.30 -8.95
C GLN A 107 8.19 -6.28 -8.80
N ALA A 108 7.50 -5.62 -9.73
CA ALA A 108 6.03 -5.64 -9.77
C ALA A 108 5.46 -7.07 -9.85
N ALA A 109 6.14 -8.01 -10.50
CA ALA A 109 5.72 -9.42 -10.57
C ALA A 109 5.63 -10.12 -9.19
N SER A 110 6.27 -9.58 -8.17
CA SER A 110 6.18 -10.04 -6.77
C SER A 110 4.98 -9.45 -6.04
N VAL A 111 4.33 -8.41 -6.58
CA VAL A 111 3.36 -7.58 -5.88
C VAL A 111 2.08 -7.45 -6.71
N PRO A 112 1.16 -8.43 -6.67
CA PRO A 112 -0.10 -8.35 -7.43
C PRO A 112 -1.05 -7.24 -6.95
N LEU A 113 -1.01 -6.89 -5.66
CA LEU A 113 -1.89 -5.86 -5.08
C LEU A 113 -1.21 -5.17 -3.90
N VAL A 114 -1.36 -3.85 -3.84
CA VAL A 114 -1.08 -3.04 -2.66
C VAL A 114 -2.34 -2.32 -2.22
N VAL A 115 -2.59 -2.24 -0.91
CA VAL A 115 -3.62 -1.39 -0.31
C VAL A 115 -2.98 -0.49 0.72
N GLU A 116 -3.24 0.81 0.63
CA GLU A 116 -2.92 1.80 1.66
C GLU A 116 -4.24 2.30 2.27
N VAL A 117 -4.34 2.22 3.60
CA VAL A 117 -5.48 2.73 4.35
C VAL A 117 -5.15 4.14 4.81
N VAL A 118 -5.90 5.10 4.30
CA VAL A 118 -5.54 6.51 4.42
C VAL A 118 -5.56 6.96 5.87
N SER A 119 -4.49 7.63 6.27
CA SER A 119 -4.34 8.23 7.59
C SER A 119 -4.06 9.74 7.47
N THR A 120 -3.52 10.35 8.53
CA THR A 120 -3.24 11.80 8.57
C THR A 120 -2.26 12.24 7.47
N ASN A 121 -1.41 11.34 6.99
CA ASN A 121 -0.45 11.59 5.91
C ASN A 121 -1.00 11.26 4.50
N TRP A 122 -2.31 11.42 4.29
CA TRP A 122 -3.02 11.06 3.05
C TRP A 122 -2.37 11.54 1.75
N ARG A 123 -1.60 12.63 1.75
CA ARG A 123 -0.93 13.11 0.54
C ARG A 123 0.06 12.09 -0.01
N ASP A 124 0.71 11.32 0.85
CA ASP A 124 1.68 10.34 0.40
C ASP A 124 0.98 9.20 -0.35
N ASP A 125 -0.13 8.68 0.17
CA ASP A 125 -0.91 7.63 -0.47
C ASP A 125 -1.47 8.10 -1.84
N TYR A 126 -2.05 9.30 -1.89
CA TYR A 126 -2.67 9.82 -3.11
C TYR A 126 -1.68 10.35 -4.17
N TYR A 127 -0.41 10.59 -3.83
CA TYR A 127 0.55 11.20 -4.77
C TYR A 127 1.88 10.47 -4.84
N ASN A 128 2.62 10.39 -3.74
CA ASN A 128 3.99 9.87 -3.76
C ASN A 128 4.00 8.36 -3.98
N LYS A 129 3.27 7.61 -3.16
CA LYS A 129 3.12 6.16 -3.29
C LYS A 129 2.39 5.78 -4.58
N PHE A 130 1.35 6.54 -4.96
CA PHE A 130 0.68 6.37 -6.25
C PHE A 130 1.67 6.41 -7.42
N ARG A 131 2.47 7.48 -7.53
CA ARG A 131 3.50 7.63 -8.57
C ARG A 131 4.50 6.47 -8.51
N ASP A 132 5.04 6.18 -7.33
CA ASP A 132 6.13 5.23 -7.20
C ASP A 132 5.68 3.76 -7.47
N TYR A 133 4.45 3.41 -7.11
CA TYR A 133 3.85 2.11 -7.44
C TYR A 133 3.50 1.99 -8.93
N GLU A 134 3.06 3.09 -9.57
CA GLU A 134 2.82 3.17 -11.01
C GLU A 134 4.12 2.98 -11.80
N GLU A 135 5.17 3.73 -11.44
CA GLU A 135 6.49 3.63 -12.05
C GLU A 135 7.13 2.26 -11.86
N LEU A 136 6.89 1.61 -10.72
CA LEU A 136 7.32 0.22 -10.49
C LEU A 136 6.54 -0.77 -11.35
N GLY A 137 5.31 -0.44 -11.76
CA GLY A 137 4.45 -1.26 -12.59
C GLY A 137 3.57 -2.23 -11.80
N ILE A 138 3.24 -1.93 -10.55
CA ILE A 138 2.33 -2.75 -9.74
C ILE A 138 0.95 -2.75 -10.41
N PRO A 139 0.35 -3.92 -10.73
CA PRO A 139 -0.86 -3.97 -11.55
C PRO A 139 -2.12 -3.41 -10.87
N GLU A 140 -2.19 -3.47 -9.54
CA GLU A 140 -3.35 -2.98 -8.79
C GLU A 140 -2.93 -2.28 -7.49
N TYR A 141 -3.42 -1.06 -7.30
CA TYR A 141 -3.20 -0.26 -6.09
C TYR A 141 -4.52 0.28 -5.54
N TRP A 142 -4.76 0.10 -4.24
CA TRP A 142 -5.96 0.61 -3.58
C TRP A 142 -5.63 1.71 -2.59
N ILE A 143 -6.47 2.75 -2.59
CA ILE A 143 -6.46 3.81 -1.59
C ILE A 143 -7.78 3.74 -0.82
N ALA A 144 -7.74 3.26 0.42
CA ALA A 144 -8.92 3.08 1.26
C ALA A 144 -9.10 4.27 2.22
N ASP A 145 -9.83 5.30 1.78
CA ASP A 145 -10.07 6.53 2.53
C ASP A 145 -11.38 6.47 3.32
N TYR A 146 -11.38 5.67 4.39
CA TYR A 146 -12.55 5.44 5.24
C TYR A 146 -12.98 6.68 6.04
N ALA A 147 -12.04 7.57 6.37
CA ALA A 147 -12.27 8.76 7.18
C ALA A 147 -12.47 10.05 6.34
N ALA A 148 -12.51 9.93 5.01
CA ALA A 148 -12.69 11.04 4.08
C ALA A 148 -11.64 12.16 4.26
N LEU A 149 -10.36 11.79 4.41
CA LEU A 149 -9.25 12.71 4.68
C LEU A 149 -8.72 13.37 3.40
N GLY A 150 -8.79 12.66 2.27
CA GLY A 150 -8.33 13.10 0.96
C GLY A 150 -8.90 14.45 0.51
N ALA A 151 -8.26 15.06 -0.49
CA ALA A 151 -8.70 16.34 -1.01
C ALA A 151 -10.10 16.26 -1.64
N ARG A 152 -10.90 17.33 -1.53
CA ARG A 152 -12.25 17.43 -2.12
C ARG A 152 -12.29 17.12 -3.61
N LYS A 153 -11.21 17.39 -4.36
CA LYS A 153 -11.12 17.08 -5.78
C LYS A 153 -11.18 15.57 -6.09
N PHE A 154 -10.80 14.72 -5.12
CA PHE A 154 -10.86 13.27 -5.24
C PHE A 154 -12.17 12.72 -4.67
N ILE A 155 -12.52 13.13 -3.44
CA ILE A 155 -13.57 12.48 -2.65
C ILE A 155 -14.86 13.29 -2.52
N GLY A 156 -15.01 14.34 -3.34
CA GLY A 156 -16.23 15.15 -3.44
C GLY A 156 -16.33 16.31 -2.44
N ASN A 157 -17.44 17.04 -2.56
CA ASN A 157 -17.83 18.15 -1.68
C ASN A 157 -19.36 18.09 -1.42
N PRO A 158 -19.82 17.69 -0.21
CA PRO A 158 -19.03 17.36 0.97
C PRO A 158 -18.13 16.14 0.75
N LYS A 159 -17.02 16.07 1.51
CA LYS A 159 -16.10 14.93 1.45
C LYS A 159 -16.83 13.66 1.90
N GLN A 160 -16.62 12.56 1.18
CA GLN A 160 -17.22 11.26 1.48
C GLN A 160 -16.14 10.17 1.58
N PRO A 161 -16.30 9.17 2.47
CA PRO A 161 -15.45 7.99 2.46
C PRO A 161 -15.41 7.35 1.08
N THR A 162 -14.22 7.05 0.58
CA THR A 162 -14.02 6.59 -0.79
C THR A 162 -12.91 5.54 -0.83
N ILE A 163 -13.14 4.47 -1.59
CA ILE A 163 -12.07 3.56 -2.00
C ILE A 163 -11.76 3.85 -3.46
N PHE A 164 -10.48 4.01 -3.78
CA PHE A 164 -10.02 3.99 -5.16
C PHE A 164 -9.38 2.65 -5.46
N VAL A 165 -9.74 2.06 -6.60
CA VAL A 165 -8.98 0.98 -7.23
C VAL A 165 -8.27 1.59 -8.44
N CYS A 166 -6.95 1.51 -8.43
CA CYS A 166 -6.06 1.98 -9.48
C CYS A 166 -5.55 0.75 -10.23
N GLU A 167 -6.04 0.55 -11.45
CA GLU A 167 -5.62 -0.54 -12.34
C GLU A 167 -4.55 -0.02 -13.30
N LEU A 168 -3.42 -0.72 -13.41
CA LEU A 168 -2.37 -0.32 -14.35
C LEU A 168 -2.74 -0.75 -15.77
N VAL A 169 -2.99 0.22 -16.64
CA VAL A 169 -3.34 -0.01 -18.05
C VAL A 169 -2.34 0.74 -18.92
N GLU A 170 -1.62 0.00 -19.77
CA GLU A 170 -0.62 0.56 -20.70
C GLU A 170 0.44 1.46 -20.04
N GLY A 171 0.77 1.19 -18.76
CA GLY A 171 1.78 1.92 -17.99
C GLY A 171 1.25 3.10 -17.17
N GLU A 172 -0.06 3.34 -17.17
CA GLU A 172 -0.69 4.40 -16.38
C GLU A 172 -1.84 3.84 -15.53
N TYR A 173 -1.97 4.31 -14.29
CA TYR A 173 -3.06 3.91 -13.42
C TYR A 173 -4.38 4.58 -13.83
N GLN A 174 -5.37 3.73 -14.10
CA GLN A 174 -6.76 4.12 -14.25
C GLN A 174 -7.46 4.03 -12.90
N MET A 175 -7.78 5.19 -12.33
CA MET A 175 -8.31 5.30 -10.97
C MET A 175 -9.86 5.30 -10.97
N THR A 176 -10.47 4.29 -10.34
CA THR A 176 -11.93 4.15 -10.21
C THR A 176 -12.40 4.32 -8.77
N ALA A 177 -13.36 5.21 -8.53
CA ALA A 177 -13.92 5.48 -7.21
C ALA A 177 -15.10 4.56 -6.84
N PHE A 178 -15.10 4.06 -5.60
CA PHE A 178 -16.15 3.24 -4.99
C PHE A 178 -16.60 3.87 -3.68
N GLN A 179 -17.92 4.03 -3.53
CA GLN A 179 -18.57 4.63 -2.38
C GLN A 179 -19.87 3.87 -2.05
N GLY A 180 -20.26 3.89 -0.77
CA GLY A 180 -21.49 3.22 -0.31
C GLY A 180 -21.55 1.74 -0.70
N ASN A 181 -22.72 1.28 -1.10
CA ASN A 181 -22.95 -0.14 -1.43
C ASN A 181 -22.48 -0.56 -2.83
N ARG A 182 -21.66 0.25 -3.50
CA ARG A 182 -21.05 -0.15 -4.77
C ARG A 182 -20.05 -1.28 -4.51
N ALA A 183 -20.21 -2.39 -5.23
CA ALA A 183 -19.25 -3.48 -5.21
C ALA A 183 -17.92 -3.01 -5.80
N ILE A 184 -16.82 -3.33 -5.10
CA ILE A 184 -15.46 -3.03 -5.53
C ILE A 184 -15.11 -3.97 -6.67
N ALA A 185 -14.70 -3.42 -7.81
CA ALA A 185 -14.23 -4.20 -8.94
C ALA A 185 -12.71 -4.30 -8.85
N SER A 186 -12.20 -5.49 -8.53
CA SER A 186 -10.77 -5.80 -8.45
C SER A 186 -10.31 -6.57 -9.68
N PRO A 187 -9.36 -6.06 -10.48
CA PRO A 187 -8.72 -6.81 -11.55
C PRO A 187 -8.07 -8.14 -11.07
N SER A 188 -7.41 -8.13 -9.91
CA SER A 188 -6.76 -9.31 -9.31
C SER A 188 -7.76 -10.33 -8.78
N PHE A 189 -8.93 -9.86 -8.33
CA PHE A 189 -9.99 -10.70 -7.80
C PHE A 189 -11.37 -10.36 -8.42
N PRO A 190 -11.65 -10.75 -9.67
CA PRO A 190 -12.89 -10.37 -10.36
C PRO A 190 -14.19 -10.89 -9.70
N GLN A 191 -14.08 -11.89 -8.83
CA GLN A 191 -15.19 -12.47 -8.07
C GLN A 191 -15.30 -11.92 -6.64
N LEU A 192 -14.49 -10.92 -6.28
CA LEU A 192 -14.50 -10.33 -4.95
C LEU A 192 -15.89 -9.74 -4.65
N ASN A 193 -16.55 -10.30 -3.64
CA ASN A 193 -17.83 -9.82 -3.15
C ASN A 193 -17.64 -8.91 -1.93
N LEU A 194 -17.22 -7.67 -2.19
CA LEU A 194 -16.93 -6.65 -1.19
C LEU A 194 -17.46 -5.29 -1.64
N THR A 195 -18.18 -4.57 -0.78
CA THR A 195 -18.59 -3.18 -1.05
C THR A 195 -17.71 -2.18 -0.29
N ALA A 196 -17.66 -0.94 -0.77
CA ALA A 196 -16.94 0.12 -0.08
C ALA A 196 -17.50 0.37 1.33
N GLN A 197 -18.83 0.34 1.49
CA GLN A 197 -19.49 0.51 2.79
C GLN A 197 -19.03 -0.54 3.81
N GLN A 198 -18.89 -1.80 3.41
CA GLN A 198 -18.42 -2.86 4.32
C GLN A 198 -17.00 -2.60 4.85
N VAL A 199 -16.14 -1.99 4.03
CA VAL A 199 -14.79 -1.58 4.46
C VAL A 199 -14.88 -0.41 5.43
N PHE A 200 -15.73 0.59 5.16
CA PHE A 200 -15.90 1.74 6.06
C PHE A 200 -16.51 1.34 7.41
N ASP A 201 -17.49 0.43 7.39
CA ASP A 201 -18.14 -0.07 8.60
C ASP A 201 -17.17 -0.82 9.52
N ALA A 202 -16.09 -1.37 8.98
CA ALA A 202 -15.05 -2.03 9.77
C ALA A 202 -14.32 -1.06 10.73
N ALA A 203 -14.34 0.26 10.48
CA ALA A 203 -13.75 1.25 11.37
C ALA A 203 -14.52 1.42 12.69
N ASN A 204 -15.78 0.95 12.76
CA ASN A 204 -16.68 1.12 13.90
C ASN A 204 -16.49 0.05 14.99
#